data_AF-A0A8J7YUX5-F1
#
_entry.id   AF-A0A8J7YUX5-F1
#
_cell.length_a   1.000
_cell.length_b   1.000
_cell.length_c   1.000
_cell.angle_alpha   90.00
_cell.angle_beta   90.00
_cell.angle_gamma   90.00
#
_symmetry.space_group_name_H-M   'P 1'
#
loop_
_entity.id
_entity.type
_entity.pdbx_description
1 polymer ?
#
loop_
_entity_poly.entity_id
_entity_poly.type
_entity_poly.pdbx_seq_one_letter_code
_entity_poly.pdbx_strand_id
1 'polypeptide(L)'
;MDFEQLCWQMRIVDGTAEYVKPRNVGILFFNDLPQNFIHLSQIEIVQFISTPGGDKMSEKIFQGPIHQQIKDALNYIKNVILKEHIRKVPDQAESIRFYNYPYISLKECIVNAIYHRSYEIRELVEIRIHPDKIEILIFPGPDRSIKQSDIDKGILVARRYRNRRIGEFLKELKLTEGRCTGIPKIRIAMKNNGSPEPVFETDDERSYFLTTLMIHPEARAREQVSLQESPQVIPQVTPQVTPQESPQESPQLTPQESPQVTPQLTPQLTPQESPQLTPQESPQVTLQESPQVTPQESPQVTPQVTPQVTPQLT
;
A
#
# COMPACT_ATOMS: atom_id res chain seq x y z
N MET A 1 7.20 32.61 3.50
CA MET A 1 7.17 31.94 4.82
C MET A 1 8.37 31.02 4.83
N ASP A 2 9.16 31.06 5.89
CA ASP A 2 10.29 30.13 6.03
C ASP A 2 9.83 28.71 6.42
N PHE A 3 10.67 27.70 6.18
CA PHE A 3 10.40 26.30 6.52
C PHE A 3 10.24 26.07 8.03
N GLU A 4 11.02 26.75 8.88
CA GLU A 4 10.86 26.63 10.34
C GLU A 4 9.51 27.24 10.77
N GLN A 5 9.19 28.43 10.25
CA GLN A 5 7.90 29.09 10.49
C GLN A 5 6.71 28.23 10.08
N LEU A 6 6.82 27.52 8.94
CA LEU A 6 5.81 26.56 8.49
C LEU A 6 5.69 25.37 9.47
N CYS A 7 6.81 24.80 9.91
CA CYS A 7 6.82 23.72 10.92
C CYS A 7 6.14 24.13 12.23
N TRP A 8 6.37 25.36 12.69
CA TRP A 8 5.70 25.94 13.87
C TRP A 8 4.19 26.11 13.65
N GLN A 9 3.76 26.65 12.51
CA GLN A 9 2.34 26.84 12.20
C GLN A 9 1.58 25.51 12.07
N MET A 10 2.19 24.50 11.44
CA MET A 10 1.67 23.13 11.37
C MET A 10 1.68 22.43 12.74
N ARG A 11 2.39 22.99 13.73
CA ARG A 11 2.62 22.41 15.07
C ARG A 11 3.20 21.00 15.00
N ILE A 12 4.22 20.84 14.16
CA ILE A 12 5.01 19.61 14.04
C ILE A 12 6.37 19.70 14.76
N VAL A 13 6.73 20.89 15.24
CA VAL A 13 7.89 21.16 16.12
C VAL A 13 7.48 21.81 17.45
N ASP A 14 8.39 21.79 18.43
CA ASP A 14 8.26 22.39 19.77
C ASP A 14 9.64 22.85 20.28
N GLY A 15 9.70 23.61 21.37
CA GLY A 15 10.96 24.09 21.99
C GLY A 15 11.07 25.61 22.07
N THR A 16 12.30 26.13 21.93
CA THR A 16 12.57 27.58 21.76
C THR A 16 13.14 27.83 20.36
N ALA A 17 13.27 29.09 19.94
CA ALA A 17 13.80 29.44 18.62
C ALA A 17 15.27 28.98 18.44
N GLU A 18 16.04 28.94 19.53
CA GLU A 18 17.43 28.49 19.56
C GLU A 18 17.56 26.96 19.63
N TYR A 19 16.47 26.25 19.95
CA TYR A 19 16.49 24.81 20.21
C TYR A 19 15.17 24.11 19.83
N VAL A 20 14.84 24.21 18.54
CA VAL A 20 13.68 23.58 17.91
C VAL A 20 13.82 22.06 17.88
N LYS A 21 12.74 21.33 18.22
CA LYS A 21 12.68 19.85 18.20
C LYS A 21 11.43 19.35 17.46
N PRO A 22 11.51 18.21 16.75
CA PRO A 22 10.32 17.57 16.19
C PRO A 22 9.40 17.04 17.30
N ARG A 23 8.09 17.22 17.12
CA ARG A 23 7.07 16.47 17.88
C ARG A 23 6.88 15.09 17.25
N ASN A 24 6.40 14.12 18.02
CA ASN A 24 6.13 12.76 17.51
C ASN A 24 5.26 12.75 16.24
N VAL A 25 4.24 13.62 16.14
CA VAL A 25 3.42 13.73 14.92
C VAL A 25 4.20 14.25 13.71
N GLY A 26 5.21 15.10 13.91
CA GLY A 26 6.11 15.53 12.85
C GLY A 26 6.92 14.35 12.30
N ILE A 27 7.49 13.54 13.20
CA ILE A 27 8.22 12.32 12.84
C ILE A 27 7.28 11.35 12.10
N LEU A 28 6.11 11.05 12.65
CA LEU A 28 5.15 10.09 12.07
C LEU A 28 4.66 10.43 10.65
N PHE A 29 4.57 11.71 10.30
CA PHE A 29 4.06 12.14 8.98
C PHE A 29 5.14 12.58 7.98
N PHE A 30 6.31 13.02 8.44
CA PHE A 30 7.30 13.73 7.61
C PHE A 30 8.74 13.21 7.77
N ASN A 31 8.96 12.10 8.47
CA ASN A 31 10.22 11.34 8.41
C ASN A 31 10.03 10.07 7.59
N ASP A 32 11.03 9.69 6.79
CA ASP A 32 10.95 8.52 5.90
C ASP A 32 11.03 7.17 6.62
N LEU A 33 11.49 7.13 7.88
CA LEU A 33 11.67 5.92 8.70
C LEU A 33 11.26 6.18 10.17
N PRO A 34 10.01 6.57 10.46
CA PRO A 34 9.58 6.96 11.81
C PRO A 34 9.71 5.83 12.82
N GLN A 35 9.71 4.57 12.37
CA GLN A 35 9.94 3.38 13.19
C GLN A 35 11.32 3.37 13.90
N ASN A 36 12.30 4.11 13.39
CA ASN A 36 13.62 4.27 14.02
C ASN A 36 13.58 5.12 15.30
N PHE A 37 12.54 5.95 15.46
CA PHE A 37 12.35 6.84 16.61
C PHE A 37 11.19 6.36 17.49
N ILE A 38 10.09 5.95 16.86
CA ILE A 38 8.84 5.51 17.49
C ILE A 38 8.69 4.02 17.18
N HIS A 39 9.13 3.18 18.10
CA HIS A 39 9.29 1.74 17.88
C HIS A 39 7.96 1.09 17.44
N LEU A 40 8.03 0.19 16.46
CA LEU A 40 6.87 -0.51 15.90
C LEU A 40 5.77 0.43 15.34
N SER A 41 6.12 1.66 14.96
CA SER A 41 5.29 2.56 14.14
C SER A 41 5.18 2.04 12.69
N GLN A 42 4.60 0.85 12.52
CA GLN A 42 4.32 0.17 11.26
C GLN A 42 2.89 -0.40 11.27
N ILE A 43 2.41 -0.78 10.07
CA ILE A 43 1.26 -1.69 9.89
C ILE A 43 1.81 -3.04 9.44
N GLU A 44 1.24 -4.12 9.94
CA GLU A 44 1.55 -5.49 9.50
C GLU A 44 0.29 -6.18 9.02
N ILE A 45 0.35 -6.80 7.83
CA ILE A 45 -0.70 -7.67 7.32
C ILE A 45 -0.18 -9.11 7.34
N VAL A 46 -0.82 -9.96 8.13
CA VAL A 46 -0.57 -11.40 8.17
C VAL A 46 -1.69 -12.10 7.44
N GLN A 47 -1.38 -12.87 6.40
CA GLN A 47 -2.36 -13.67 5.66
C GLN A 47 -2.18 -15.16 5.93
N PHE A 48 -3.24 -15.81 6.40
CA PHE A 48 -3.33 -17.25 6.60
C PHE A 48 -4.07 -17.88 5.41
N ILE A 49 -3.40 -18.80 4.73
CA ILE A 49 -3.88 -19.48 3.53
C ILE A 49 -3.93 -20.98 3.80
N SER A 50 -5.10 -21.50 4.11
CA SER A 50 -5.32 -22.95 4.19
C SER A 50 -5.25 -23.57 2.79
N THR A 51 -4.28 -24.45 2.58
CA THR A 51 -4.13 -25.21 1.32
C THR A 51 -4.29 -26.71 1.58
N PRO A 52 -4.61 -27.53 0.56
CA PRO A 52 -4.66 -28.99 0.73
C PRO A 52 -3.35 -29.63 1.22
N GLY A 53 -2.22 -28.93 1.12
CA GLY A 53 -0.91 -29.33 1.66
C GLY A 53 -0.57 -28.73 3.04
N GLY A 54 -1.56 -28.17 3.75
CA GLY A 54 -1.39 -27.49 5.04
C GLY A 54 -1.57 -25.97 4.97
N ASP A 55 -1.64 -25.33 6.14
CA ASP A 55 -1.74 -23.88 6.26
C ASP A 55 -0.40 -23.19 5.94
N LYS A 56 -0.47 -22.10 5.19
CA LYS A 56 0.66 -21.22 4.89
C LYS A 56 0.39 -19.83 5.43
N MET A 57 1.40 -19.22 6.04
CA MET A 57 1.38 -17.83 6.48
C MET A 57 2.26 -16.98 5.56
N SER A 58 1.80 -15.80 5.17
CA SER A 58 2.60 -14.78 4.49
C SER A 58 2.39 -13.42 5.12
N GLU A 59 3.49 -12.73 5.41
CA GLU A 59 3.53 -11.48 6.15
C GLU A 59 3.87 -10.31 5.21
N LYS A 60 3.29 -9.13 5.46
CA LYS A 60 3.62 -7.89 4.75
C LYS A 60 3.63 -6.69 5.71
N ILE A 61 4.83 -6.22 6.03
CA ILE A 61 5.06 -4.99 6.79
C ILE A 61 4.98 -3.76 5.86
N PHE A 62 4.39 -2.67 6.38
CA PHE A 62 4.37 -1.33 5.77
C PHE A 62 5.02 -0.33 6.74
N GLN A 63 6.14 0.27 6.32
CA GLN A 63 6.92 1.23 7.11
C GLN A 63 6.92 2.62 6.43
N GLY A 64 7.64 3.59 7.01
CA GLY A 64 7.68 4.97 6.52
C GLY A 64 6.56 5.85 7.08
N PRO A 65 6.27 7.03 6.48
CA PRO A 65 5.24 7.94 6.98
C PRO A 65 3.88 7.25 7.17
N ILE A 66 3.22 7.41 8.31
CA ILE A 66 2.00 6.63 8.64
C ILE A 66 0.84 6.88 7.67
N HIS A 67 0.80 8.06 7.05
CA HIS A 67 -0.18 8.38 6.02
C HIS A 67 0.08 7.67 4.69
N GLN A 68 1.32 7.23 4.45
CA GLN A 68 1.73 6.43 3.31
C GLN A 68 1.53 4.93 3.61
N GLN A 69 1.87 4.47 4.83
CA GLN A 69 1.51 3.13 5.32
C GLN A 69 0.02 2.80 5.12
N ILE A 70 -0.88 3.74 5.49
CA ILE A 70 -2.33 3.60 5.24
C ILE A 70 -2.64 3.39 3.76
N LYS A 71 -2.07 4.20 2.85
CA LYS A 71 -2.33 4.09 1.41
C LYS A 71 -1.86 2.74 0.88
N ASP A 72 -0.65 2.31 1.26
CA ASP A 72 -0.03 1.12 0.70
C ASP A 72 -0.66 -0.17 1.26
N ALA A 73 -1.03 -0.20 2.53
CA ALA A 73 -1.84 -1.27 3.10
C ALA A 73 -3.22 -1.37 2.41
N LEU A 74 -3.89 -0.24 2.15
CA LEU A 74 -5.17 -0.21 1.45
C LEU A 74 -5.05 -0.57 -0.04
N ASN A 75 -3.95 -0.21 -0.70
CA ASN A 75 -3.66 -0.61 -2.08
C ASN A 75 -3.37 -2.11 -2.17
N TYR A 76 -2.58 -2.66 -1.25
CA TYR A 76 -2.33 -4.10 -1.14
C TYR A 76 -3.64 -4.87 -0.93
N ILE A 77 -4.47 -4.46 0.06
CA ILE A 77 -5.77 -5.08 0.31
C ILE A 77 -6.68 -5.00 -0.92
N LYS A 78 -6.75 -3.84 -1.58
CA LYS A 78 -7.57 -3.66 -2.79
C LYS A 78 -7.13 -4.55 -3.96
N ASN A 79 -5.83 -4.80 -4.10
CA ASN A 79 -5.27 -5.48 -5.28
C ASN A 79 -5.01 -6.98 -5.07
N VAL A 80 -4.85 -7.43 -3.82
CA VAL A 80 -4.45 -8.82 -3.48
C VAL A 80 -5.56 -9.56 -2.71
N ILE A 81 -6.33 -8.85 -1.88
CA ILE A 81 -7.29 -9.45 -0.94
C ILE A 81 -8.73 -9.31 -1.43
N LEU A 82 -9.08 -8.16 -2.00
CA LEU A 82 -10.44 -7.91 -2.48
C LEU A 82 -10.74 -8.60 -3.80
N LYS A 83 -11.86 -9.33 -3.82
CA LYS A 83 -12.38 -10.04 -4.99
C LYS A 83 -13.80 -9.56 -5.29
N GLU A 84 -14.03 -9.08 -6.50
CA GLU A 84 -15.38 -8.78 -6.99
C GLU A 84 -16.06 -10.10 -7.37
N HIS A 85 -17.28 -10.30 -6.89
CA HIS A 85 -18.10 -11.45 -7.22
C HIS A 85 -19.41 -11.00 -7.86
N ILE A 86 -19.77 -11.68 -8.95
CA ILE A 86 -21.00 -11.42 -9.69
C ILE A 86 -22.02 -12.51 -9.35
N ARG A 87 -23.27 -12.10 -9.11
CA ARG A 87 -24.45 -12.95 -8.94
C ARG A 87 -25.47 -12.63 -10.04
N LYS A 88 -25.70 -13.60 -10.92
CA LYS A 88 -26.83 -13.56 -11.84
C LYS A 88 -28.10 -13.86 -11.05
N VAL A 89 -29.12 -13.03 -11.21
CA VAL A 89 -30.46 -13.27 -10.63
C VAL A 89 -31.33 -13.83 -11.76
N PRO A 90 -32.06 -14.95 -11.56
CA PRO A 90 -33.05 -15.41 -12.53
C PRO A 90 -34.04 -14.28 -12.87
N ASP A 91 -34.47 -14.22 -14.12
CA ASP A 91 -35.46 -13.26 -14.61
C ASP A 91 -35.09 -11.76 -14.48
N GLN A 92 -33.82 -11.44 -14.22
CA GLN A 92 -33.28 -10.07 -14.26
C GLN A 92 -32.03 -9.98 -15.15
N ALA A 93 -31.98 -8.94 -16.00
CA ALA A 93 -30.81 -8.67 -16.85
C ALA A 93 -29.62 -8.11 -16.05
N GLU A 94 -29.89 -7.41 -14.95
CA GLU A 94 -28.86 -6.85 -14.07
C GLU A 94 -28.27 -7.95 -13.16
N SER A 95 -26.95 -8.07 -13.16
CA SER A 95 -26.25 -8.97 -12.23
C SER A 95 -25.77 -8.19 -11.00
N ILE A 96 -26.22 -8.62 -9.83
CA ILE A 96 -25.84 -8.03 -8.55
C ILE A 96 -24.35 -8.30 -8.31
N ARG A 97 -23.60 -7.25 -7.93
CA ARG A 97 -22.18 -7.35 -7.63
C ARG A 97 -21.93 -7.09 -6.15
N PHE A 98 -21.04 -7.87 -5.56
CA PHE A 98 -20.58 -7.72 -4.18
C PHE A 98 -19.08 -8.02 -4.10
N TYR A 99 -18.44 -7.63 -3.01
CA TYR A 99 -17.05 -8.02 -2.72
C TYR A 99 -17.00 -9.06 -1.60
N ASN A 100 -15.94 -9.86 -1.55
CA ASN A 100 -15.68 -10.72 -0.39
C ASN A 100 -15.62 -9.91 0.92
N TYR A 101 -15.09 -8.67 0.87
CA TYR A 101 -15.20 -7.65 1.91
C TYR A 101 -15.43 -6.25 1.29
N PRO A 102 -16.29 -5.38 1.87
CA PRO A 102 -16.48 -4.03 1.36
C PRO A 102 -15.27 -3.12 1.69
N TYR A 103 -14.66 -2.54 0.65
CA TYR A 103 -13.50 -1.63 0.77
C TYR A 103 -13.72 -0.46 1.73
N ILE A 104 -14.95 0.06 1.82
CA ILE A 104 -15.30 1.17 2.73
C ILE A 104 -15.08 0.78 4.20
N SER A 105 -15.50 -0.44 4.60
CA SER A 105 -15.27 -0.96 5.95
C SER A 105 -13.78 -1.08 6.24
N LEU A 106 -13.02 -1.70 5.33
CA LEU A 106 -11.57 -1.89 5.51
C LEU A 106 -10.80 -0.56 5.58
N LYS A 107 -11.15 0.43 4.74
CA LYS A 107 -10.61 1.80 4.84
C LYS A 107 -10.90 2.40 6.22
N GLU A 108 -12.15 2.38 6.65
CA GLU A 108 -12.56 3.01 7.91
C GLU A 108 -11.93 2.29 9.12
N CYS A 109 -11.82 0.96 9.12
CA CYS A 109 -11.13 0.21 10.18
C CYS A 109 -9.63 0.55 10.25
N ILE A 110 -8.91 0.53 9.13
CA ILE A 110 -7.44 0.74 9.11
C ILE A 110 -7.08 2.19 9.43
N VAL A 111 -7.86 3.15 8.93
CA VAL A 111 -7.65 4.58 9.28
C VAL A 111 -7.95 4.82 10.75
N ASN A 112 -8.99 4.20 11.32
CA ASN A 112 -9.28 4.31 12.76
C ASN A 112 -8.25 3.55 13.62
N ALA A 113 -7.68 2.44 13.15
CA ALA A 113 -6.61 1.73 13.84
C ALA A 113 -5.38 2.62 14.05
N ILE A 114 -4.91 3.27 12.97
CA ILE A 114 -3.81 4.25 13.03
C ILE A 114 -4.20 5.52 13.81
N TYR A 115 -5.46 5.97 13.73
CA TYR A 115 -5.95 7.09 14.55
C TYR A 115 -5.89 6.78 16.05
N HIS A 116 -6.32 5.58 16.48
CA HIS A 116 -6.63 5.30 17.88
C HIS A 116 -5.52 4.58 18.66
N ARG A 117 -4.57 3.88 18.01
CA ARG A 117 -3.43 3.25 18.70
C ARG A 117 -2.66 4.22 19.61
N SER A 118 -1.98 3.71 20.63
CA SER A 118 -0.89 4.49 21.25
C SER A 118 0.39 4.33 20.43
N TYR A 119 1.20 5.39 20.43
CA TYR A 119 2.57 5.40 19.90
C TYR A 119 3.61 5.36 21.03
N GLU A 120 3.15 5.25 22.29
CA GLU A 120 3.97 5.04 23.50
C GLU A 120 4.07 3.55 23.84
N ILE A 121 3.08 2.76 23.43
CA ILE A 121 3.06 1.30 23.56
C ILE A 121 3.84 0.70 22.39
N ARG A 122 4.71 -0.27 22.68
CA ARG A 122 5.53 -1.00 21.69
C ARG A 122 4.73 -2.14 21.06
N GLU A 123 3.57 -1.80 20.48
CA GLU A 123 2.72 -2.72 19.73
C GLU A 123 2.34 -2.09 18.39
N LEU A 124 2.28 -2.90 17.33
CA LEU A 124 1.96 -2.47 15.97
C LEU A 124 0.45 -2.47 15.67
N VAL A 125 0.06 -2.10 14.45
CA VAL A 125 -1.31 -2.37 13.95
C VAL A 125 -1.27 -3.70 13.21
N GLU A 126 -1.84 -4.73 13.81
CA GLU A 126 -1.87 -6.08 13.23
C GLU A 126 -3.19 -6.31 12.48
N ILE A 127 -3.08 -6.79 11.25
CA ILE A 127 -4.22 -7.11 10.37
C ILE A 127 -4.10 -8.58 9.97
N ARG A 128 -4.85 -9.46 10.63
CA ARG A 128 -4.89 -10.90 10.34
C ARG A 128 -5.99 -11.21 9.34
N ILE A 129 -5.60 -11.76 8.20
CA ILE A 129 -6.49 -12.17 7.11
C ILE A 129 -6.59 -13.69 7.14
N HIS A 130 -7.70 -14.19 7.67
CA HIS A 130 -8.04 -15.61 7.70
C HIS A 130 -8.90 -15.99 6.49
N PRO A 131 -9.08 -17.28 6.17
CA PRO A 131 -9.94 -17.72 5.07
C PRO A 131 -11.42 -17.28 5.16
N ASP A 132 -11.93 -16.92 6.34
CA ASP A 132 -13.33 -16.51 6.52
C ASP A 132 -13.57 -15.19 7.29
N LYS A 133 -12.51 -14.51 7.72
CA LYS A 133 -12.57 -13.23 8.46
C LYS A 133 -11.31 -12.40 8.30
N ILE A 134 -11.44 -11.08 8.45
CA ILE A 134 -10.33 -10.16 8.67
C ILE A 134 -10.44 -9.61 10.09
N GLU A 135 -9.39 -9.78 10.88
CA GLU A 135 -9.23 -9.25 12.23
C GLU A 135 -8.24 -8.09 12.20
N ILE A 136 -8.59 -6.98 12.86
CA ILE A 136 -7.74 -5.79 12.98
C ILE A 136 -7.61 -5.48 14.48
N LEU A 137 -6.39 -5.63 15.01
CA LEU A 137 -6.09 -5.50 16.42
C LEU A 137 -5.27 -4.23 16.68
N ILE A 138 -5.64 -3.47 17.72
CA ILE A 138 -4.88 -2.30 18.19
C ILE A 138 -4.75 -2.25 19.71
N PHE A 139 -3.66 -1.61 20.14
CA PHE A 139 -3.37 -1.31 21.53
C PHE A 139 -3.18 0.20 21.77
N PRO A 140 -3.65 0.76 22.90
CA PRO A 140 -4.54 0.12 23.85
C PRO A 140 -5.99 0.10 23.30
N GLY A 141 -6.93 -0.40 24.10
CA GLY A 141 -8.34 -0.33 23.81
C GLY A 141 -8.96 1.08 23.81
N PRO A 142 -10.31 1.16 23.75
CA PRO A 142 -11.02 2.42 23.72
C PRO A 142 -10.93 3.17 25.06
N ASP A 143 -11.41 4.42 25.08
CA ASP A 143 -11.47 5.20 26.32
C ASP A 143 -12.29 4.46 27.40
N ARG A 144 -11.84 4.52 28.66
CA ARG A 144 -12.48 3.81 29.79
C ARG A 144 -13.94 4.19 30.04
N SER A 145 -14.42 5.30 29.50
CA SER A 145 -15.84 5.67 29.52
C SER A 145 -16.73 4.86 28.55
N ILE A 146 -16.14 4.12 27.61
CA ILE A 146 -16.83 3.24 26.66
C ILE A 146 -16.83 1.80 27.21
N LYS A 147 -18.01 1.16 27.25
CA LYS A 147 -18.16 -0.27 27.62
C LYS A 147 -18.45 -1.13 26.39
N GLN A 148 -18.16 -2.43 26.47
CA GLN A 148 -18.56 -3.40 25.43
C GLN A 148 -20.05 -3.27 25.10
N SER A 149 -20.90 -3.22 26.12
CA SER A 149 -22.35 -3.04 25.95
C SER A 149 -22.79 -1.67 25.39
N ASP A 150 -21.90 -0.70 25.24
CA ASP A 150 -22.14 0.54 24.49
C ASP A 150 -21.62 0.41 23.04
N ILE A 151 -20.52 -0.33 22.84
CA ILE A 151 -19.97 -0.70 21.53
C ILE A 151 -20.98 -1.55 20.75
N ASP A 152 -21.59 -2.55 21.40
CA ASP A 152 -22.64 -3.40 20.82
C ASP A 152 -23.79 -2.55 20.28
N LYS A 153 -24.29 -1.63 21.11
CA LYS A 153 -25.35 -0.66 20.77
C LYS A 153 -24.92 0.41 19.76
N GLY A 154 -23.63 0.50 19.41
CA GLY A 154 -23.08 1.51 18.50
C GLY A 154 -22.89 2.91 19.11
N ILE A 155 -22.95 3.05 20.43
CA ILE A 155 -22.92 4.33 21.17
C ILE A 155 -21.47 4.69 21.55
N LEU A 156 -20.58 4.84 20.56
CA LEU A 156 -19.17 5.22 20.79
C LEU A 156 -18.95 6.74 20.73
N VAL A 157 -19.44 7.45 21.75
CA VAL A 157 -19.25 8.91 21.88
C VAL A 157 -17.94 9.21 22.63
N ALA A 158 -16.81 9.11 21.92
CA ALA A 158 -15.49 9.45 22.46
C ALA A 158 -15.40 10.96 22.78
N ARG A 159 -15.35 11.32 24.07
CA ARG A 159 -15.31 12.72 24.53
C ARG A 159 -13.94 13.39 24.34
N ARG A 160 -12.87 12.61 24.16
CA ARG A 160 -11.50 13.07 23.88
C ARG A 160 -10.84 12.12 22.89
N TYR A 161 -9.95 12.65 22.06
CA TYR A 161 -9.15 11.89 21.11
C TYR A 161 -7.67 11.95 21.51
N ARG A 162 -7.04 10.79 21.69
CA ARG A 162 -5.60 10.64 22.02
C ARG A 162 -4.73 11.36 21.00
N ASN A 163 -4.86 11.00 19.73
CA ASN A 163 -3.99 11.47 18.66
C ASN A 163 -4.60 12.62 17.83
N ARG A 164 -5.13 13.66 18.50
CA ARG A 164 -5.88 14.75 17.82
C ARG A 164 -5.17 15.33 16.59
N ARG A 165 -3.85 15.59 16.66
CA ARG A 165 -3.05 16.12 15.53
C ARG A 165 -2.94 15.13 14.36
N ILE A 166 -2.85 13.83 14.63
CA ILE A 166 -2.90 12.78 13.58
C ILE A 166 -4.28 12.84 12.91
N GLY A 167 -5.35 12.97 13.69
CA GLY A 167 -6.71 13.11 13.19
C GLY A 167 -6.95 14.35 12.31
N GLU A 168 -6.33 15.49 12.67
CA GLU A 168 -6.38 16.72 11.88
C GLU A 168 -5.71 16.50 10.50
N PHE A 169 -4.49 15.95 10.44
CA PHE A 169 -3.82 15.64 9.16
C PHE A 169 -4.52 14.54 8.34
N LEU A 170 -4.98 13.44 8.94
CA LEU A 170 -5.71 12.38 8.22
C LEU A 170 -7.02 12.88 7.60
N LYS A 171 -7.61 13.94 8.17
CA LYS A 171 -8.80 14.61 7.63
C LYS A 171 -8.46 15.54 6.47
N GLU A 172 -7.39 16.32 6.58
CA GLU A 172 -6.88 17.16 5.48
C GLU A 172 -6.48 16.32 4.26
N LEU A 173 -5.85 15.16 4.50
CA LEU A 173 -5.52 14.13 3.50
C LEU A 173 -6.73 13.33 2.97
N LYS A 174 -7.97 13.63 3.40
CA LYS A 174 -9.22 12.96 2.99
C LYS A 174 -9.25 11.44 3.27
N LEU A 175 -8.47 10.98 4.25
CA LEU A 175 -8.44 9.59 4.71
C LEU A 175 -9.60 9.31 5.69
N THR A 176 -9.98 10.28 6.53
CA THR A 176 -11.18 10.25 7.38
C THR A 176 -11.94 11.58 7.34
N GLU A 177 -13.18 11.61 7.83
CA GLU A 177 -13.94 12.85 8.07
C GLU A 177 -13.76 13.40 9.50
N GLY A 178 -13.32 12.56 10.45
CA GLY A 178 -13.12 12.95 11.86
C GLY A 178 -14.42 13.35 12.59
N ARG A 179 -15.53 12.61 12.36
CA ARG A 179 -16.89 12.92 12.87
C ARG A 179 -17.50 11.84 13.78
N CYS A 180 -16.71 10.93 14.37
CA CYS A 180 -17.19 9.73 15.09
C CYS A 180 -18.08 8.77 14.27
N THR A 181 -18.18 8.94 12.95
CA THR A 181 -19.06 8.15 12.06
C THR A 181 -18.55 6.76 11.71
N GLY A 182 -17.39 6.34 12.21
CA GLY A 182 -16.66 5.17 11.69
C GLY A 182 -17.43 3.85 11.81
N ILE A 183 -17.77 3.44 13.03
CA ILE A 183 -18.51 2.20 13.27
C ILE A 183 -19.88 2.18 12.57
N PRO A 184 -20.69 3.26 12.58
CA PRO A 184 -21.88 3.35 11.74
C PRO A 184 -21.62 3.13 10.24
N LYS A 185 -20.54 3.70 9.68
CA LYS A 185 -20.17 3.48 8.26
C LYS A 185 -19.75 2.04 8.00
N ILE A 186 -18.99 1.42 8.90
CA ILE A 186 -18.59 0.01 8.78
C ILE A 186 -19.84 -0.88 8.78
N ARG A 187 -20.76 -0.73 9.74
CA ARG A 187 -22.02 -1.50 9.77
C ARG A 187 -22.86 -1.30 8.50
N ILE A 188 -23.05 -0.05 8.06
CA ILE A 188 -23.78 0.27 6.81
C ILE A 188 -23.11 -0.37 5.58
N ALA A 189 -21.77 -0.32 5.49
CA ALA A 189 -21.05 -0.88 4.35
C ALA A 189 -21.04 -2.42 4.34
N MET A 190 -20.94 -3.08 5.50
CA MET A 190 -21.11 -4.54 5.62
C MET A 190 -22.52 -4.97 5.19
N LYS A 191 -23.55 -4.31 5.74
CA LYS A 191 -24.96 -4.57 5.41
C LYS A 191 -25.29 -4.34 3.94
N ASN A 192 -24.83 -3.24 3.35
CA ASN A 192 -25.05 -2.94 1.93
C ASN A 192 -24.33 -3.91 0.98
N ASN A 193 -23.25 -4.56 1.43
CA ASN A 193 -22.54 -5.60 0.68
C ASN A 193 -23.17 -6.99 0.85
N GLY A 194 -24.12 -7.17 1.77
CA GLY A 194 -24.67 -8.48 2.15
C GLY A 194 -23.79 -9.30 3.12
N SER A 195 -22.72 -8.70 3.64
CA SER A 195 -21.82 -9.35 4.60
C SER A 195 -22.46 -9.39 6.01
N PRO A 196 -22.05 -10.32 6.89
CA PRO A 196 -22.48 -10.33 8.29
C PRO A 196 -22.10 -9.02 9.00
N GLU A 197 -22.83 -8.68 10.07
CA GLU A 197 -22.49 -7.50 10.89
C GLU A 197 -21.07 -7.62 11.48
N PRO A 198 -20.31 -6.53 11.55
CA PRO A 198 -18.96 -6.50 12.11
C PRO A 198 -18.98 -6.66 13.63
N VAL A 199 -18.08 -7.49 14.15
CA VAL A 199 -17.87 -7.66 15.59
C VAL A 199 -16.77 -6.70 16.04
N PHE A 200 -16.96 -6.09 17.21
CA PHE A 200 -16.00 -5.21 17.86
C PHE A 200 -15.86 -5.66 19.32
N GLU A 201 -14.64 -5.91 19.78
CA GLU A 201 -14.37 -6.55 21.07
C GLU A 201 -13.30 -5.80 21.87
N THR A 202 -13.49 -5.71 23.19
CA THR A 202 -12.52 -5.18 24.15
C THR A 202 -12.73 -5.85 25.51
N ASP A 203 -11.65 -6.08 26.24
CA ASP A 203 -11.63 -6.61 27.61
C ASP A 203 -12.03 -5.55 28.65
N ASP A 204 -12.26 -5.95 29.91
CA ASP A 204 -12.68 -5.02 30.96
C ASP A 204 -11.61 -3.99 31.37
N GLU A 205 -10.33 -4.26 31.15
CA GLU A 205 -9.26 -3.29 31.39
C GLU A 205 -9.13 -2.25 30.26
N ARG A 206 -9.74 -2.51 29.09
CA ARG A 206 -9.52 -1.83 27.81
C ARG A 206 -8.06 -1.89 27.37
N SER A 207 -7.43 -3.05 27.53
CA SER A 207 -6.05 -3.31 27.09
C SER A 207 -5.95 -3.33 25.57
N TYR A 208 -6.95 -3.85 24.84
CA TYR A 208 -6.98 -3.89 23.37
C TYR A 208 -8.34 -3.48 22.77
N PHE A 209 -8.36 -3.24 21.47
CA PHE A 209 -9.60 -3.19 20.66
C PHE A 209 -9.43 -4.05 19.41
N LEU A 210 -10.31 -5.02 19.24
CA LEU A 210 -10.34 -5.94 18.10
C LEU A 210 -11.55 -5.61 17.22
N THR A 211 -11.35 -5.52 15.91
CA THR A 211 -12.42 -5.45 14.91
C THR A 211 -12.38 -6.68 14.01
N THR A 212 -13.46 -7.43 13.95
CA THR A 212 -13.59 -8.63 13.13
C THR A 212 -14.65 -8.42 12.06
N LEU A 213 -14.21 -8.42 10.79
CA LEU A 213 -15.06 -8.38 9.61
C LEU A 213 -15.18 -9.81 9.08
N MET A 214 -16.40 -10.36 9.02
CA MET A 214 -16.65 -11.67 8.42
C MET A 214 -16.73 -11.55 6.88
N ILE A 215 -16.23 -12.57 6.18
CA ILE A 215 -16.34 -12.64 4.71
C ILE A 215 -17.81 -12.68 4.25
N HIS A 216 -18.10 -12.18 3.04
CA HIS A 216 -19.41 -12.34 2.43
C HIS A 216 -19.77 -13.84 2.27
N PRO A 217 -20.99 -14.30 2.63
CA PRO A 217 -21.28 -15.74 2.68
C PRO A 217 -21.16 -16.45 1.32
N GLU A 218 -21.60 -15.80 0.23
CA GLU A 218 -21.43 -16.34 -1.12
C GLU A 218 -19.97 -16.36 -1.60
N ALA A 219 -19.09 -15.51 -1.04
CA ALA A 219 -17.66 -15.57 -1.37
C ALA A 219 -17.02 -16.78 -0.69
N ARG A 220 -17.30 -16.99 0.61
CA ARG A 220 -16.87 -18.17 1.39
C ARG A 220 -17.20 -19.47 0.67
N ALA A 221 -18.46 -19.61 0.22
CA ALA A 221 -18.92 -20.82 -0.46
C ALA A 221 -18.13 -21.09 -1.76
N ARG A 222 -17.87 -20.06 -2.57
CA ARG A 222 -17.09 -20.18 -3.82
C ARG A 222 -15.63 -20.54 -3.55
N GLU A 223 -15.02 -19.98 -2.49
CA GLU A 223 -13.64 -20.29 -2.11
C GLU A 223 -13.51 -21.72 -1.53
N GLN A 224 -14.51 -22.20 -0.79
CA GLN A 224 -14.56 -23.59 -0.31
C GLN A 224 -14.67 -24.60 -1.45
N VAL A 225 -15.50 -24.35 -2.46
CA VAL A 225 -15.57 -25.21 -3.67
C VAL A 225 -14.24 -25.18 -4.42
N SER A 226 -13.64 -23.99 -4.62
CA SER A 226 -12.37 -23.84 -5.33
C SER A 226 -11.18 -24.56 -4.67
N LEU A 227 -11.24 -24.86 -3.37
CA LEU A 227 -10.24 -25.68 -2.69
C LEU A 227 -10.47 -27.19 -2.91
N GLN A 228 -11.73 -27.61 -3.01
CA GLN A 228 -12.12 -29.00 -3.24
C GLN A 228 -11.90 -29.45 -4.69
N GLU A 229 -12.07 -28.56 -5.67
CA GLU A 229 -11.87 -28.84 -7.11
C GLU A 229 -10.40 -28.87 -7.55
N SER A 230 -9.46 -29.12 -6.62
CA SER A 230 -8.04 -29.34 -6.93
C SER A 230 -7.89 -30.57 -7.88
N PRO A 231 -7.38 -30.41 -9.12
CA PRO A 231 -7.61 -31.39 -10.17
C PRO A 231 -6.76 -32.67 -10.06
N GLN A 232 -7.27 -33.68 -9.34
CA GLN A 232 -6.79 -35.07 -9.40
C GLN A 232 -7.46 -35.87 -10.53
N VAL A 233 -7.55 -35.30 -11.74
CA VAL A 233 -8.05 -36.02 -12.93
C VAL A 233 -7.10 -35.78 -14.11
N ILE A 234 -6.12 -36.67 -14.25
CA ILE A 234 -5.40 -36.88 -15.52
C ILE A 234 -6.11 -38.06 -16.22
N PRO A 235 -6.96 -37.82 -17.24
CA PRO A 235 -7.48 -38.91 -18.05
C PRO A 235 -6.37 -39.43 -18.97
N GLN A 236 -5.70 -40.52 -18.56
CA GLN A 236 -4.77 -41.25 -19.43
C GLN A 236 -5.54 -41.91 -20.58
N VAL A 237 -5.66 -41.22 -21.71
CA VAL A 237 -6.15 -41.79 -22.97
C VAL A 237 -5.18 -41.43 -24.08
N THR A 238 -4.20 -42.30 -24.31
CA THR A 238 -3.21 -42.16 -25.39
C THR A 238 -3.76 -42.81 -26.67
N PRO A 239 -4.05 -42.06 -27.75
CA PRO A 239 -4.40 -42.66 -29.03
C PRO A 239 -3.12 -43.14 -29.74
N GLN A 240 -2.91 -44.45 -29.82
CA GLN A 240 -1.96 -45.04 -30.77
C GLN A 240 -2.58 -45.06 -32.18
N VAL A 241 -2.00 -44.30 -33.12
CA VAL A 241 -2.17 -44.56 -34.56
C VAL A 241 -0.83 -44.34 -35.26
N THR A 242 -0.37 -45.36 -35.97
CA THR A 242 0.92 -45.38 -36.68
C THR A 242 0.76 -44.87 -38.12
N PRO A 243 1.67 -44.03 -38.66
CA PRO A 243 1.73 -43.77 -40.09
C PRO A 243 2.46 -44.91 -40.84
N GLN A 244 2.02 -45.23 -42.06
CA GLN A 244 2.76 -46.05 -43.03
C GLN A 244 3.23 -45.20 -44.22
N GLU A 245 4.27 -45.66 -44.91
CA GLU A 245 5.05 -44.89 -45.89
C GLU A 245 4.78 -45.23 -47.38
N SER A 246 4.97 -44.21 -48.23
CA SER A 246 5.70 -44.27 -49.53
C SER A 246 5.11 -45.05 -50.75
N PRO A 247 5.72 -44.99 -51.96
CA PRO A 247 6.22 -43.80 -52.72
C PRO A 247 5.96 -43.86 -54.27
N GLN A 248 6.34 -42.80 -55.02
CA GLN A 248 6.88 -42.73 -56.42
C GLN A 248 6.84 -41.24 -56.91
N GLU A 249 7.86 -40.58 -57.47
CA GLU A 249 8.75 -40.78 -58.65
C GLU A 249 8.09 -40.55 -60.04
N SER A 250 8.66 -39.87 -61.06
CA SER A 250 9.80 -38.92 -61.17
C SER A 250 9.61 -37.92 -62.39
N PRO A 251 10.55 -37.55 -63.31
CA PRO A 251 10.95 -36.13 -63.47
C PRO A 251 10.97 -35.52 -64.91
N GLN A 252 11.48 -34.28 -65.07
CA GLN A 252 12.06 -33.55 -66.25
C GLN A 252 11.54 -32.08 -66.33
N LEU A 253 12.26 -31.03 -66.79
CA LEU A 253 13.71 -30.79 -67.08
C LEU A 253 13.99 -29.25 -67.05
N THR A 254 15.26 -28.85 -66.91
CA THR A 254 15.73 -27.43 -66.88
C THR A 254 16.36 -26.99 -68.21
N PRO A 255 16.58 -25.67 -68.46
CA PRO A 255 17.89 -25.10 -68.14
C PRO A 255 17.91 -23.69 -67.50
N GLN A 256 19.11 -23.35 -67.02
CA GLN A 256 19.54 -22.15 -66.29
C GLN A 256 19.44 -20.83 -67.08
N GLU A 257 19.38 -19.71 -66.34
CA GLU A 257 20.44 -18.68 -66.32
C GLU A 257 20.39 -17.92 -64.96
N SER A 258 21.39 -17.10 -64.65
CA SER A 258 21.48 -16.29 -63.41
C SER A 258 22.41 -15.09 -63.63
N PRO A 259 22.20 -13.96 -62.94
CA PRO A 259 23.06 -13.70 -61.78
C PRO A 259 22.35 -13.05 -60.57
N GLN A 260 23.08 -12.89 -59.47
CA GLN A 260 22.58 -12.46 -58.16
C GLN A 260 22.59 -10.93 -57.97
N VAL A 261 21.54 -10.38 -57.35
CA VAL A 261 21.65 -9.22 -56.42
C VAL A 261 20.63 -9.40 -55.29
N THR A 262 20.99 -9.06 -54.05
CA THR A 262 20.12 -9.00 -52.87
C THR A 262 20.69 -7.98 -51.87
N PRO A 263 19.90 -7.46 -50.89
CA PRO A 263 18.44 -7.46 -50.76
C PRO A 263 17.88 -6.02 -50.49
N GLN A 264 16.60 -5.93 -50.11
CA GLN A 264 16.13 -5.41 -48.78
C GLN A 264 14.92 -4.45 -48.81
N LEU A 265 14.16 -4.52 -47.70
CA LEU A 265 13.13 -3.59 -47.18
C LEU A 265 11.68 -3.69 -47.70
N THR A 266 10.78 -3.52 -46.72
CA THR A 266 9.32 -3.67 -46.78
C THR A 266 8.66 -2.29 -46.87
N PRO A 267 7.58 -2.10 -47.67
CA PRO A 267 6.76 -0.89 -47.60
C PRO A 267 5.84 -0.88 -46.36
N GLN A 268 5.43 0.32 -45.93
CA GLN A 268 4.75 0.58 -44.66
C GLN A 268 3.21 0.44 -44.73
N LEU A 269 2.58 0.27 -43.56
CA LEU A 269 1.15 0.56 -43.36
C LEU A 269 0.95 2.05 -43.02
N THR A 270 -0.19 2.60 -43.45
CA THR A 270 -0.57 4.01 -43.25
C THR A 270 -1.29 4.24 -41.91
N PRO A 271 -0.98 5.33 -41.19
CA PRO A 271 -1.87 5.96 -40.21
C PRO A 271 -2.73 7.05 -40.87
N GLN A 272 -3.92 7.34 -40.32
CA GLN A 272 -4.75 8.48 -40.74
C GLN A 272 -4.40 9.77 -39.97
N GLU A 273 -4.55 10.92 -40.65
CA GLU A 273 -4.70 12.25 -40.04
C GLU A 273 -6.07 12.35 -39.32
N SER A 274 -6.46 13.35 -38.50
CA SER A 274 -6.14 14.79 -38.40
C SER A 274 -6.50 15.31 -36.95
N PRO A 275 -6.52 16.63 -36.62
CA PRO A 275 -5.34 17.51 -36.46
C PRO A 275 -5.40 18.50 -35.25
N GLN A 276 -4.29 19.24 -34.98
CA GLN A 276 -4.21 20.64 -34.44
C GLN A 276 -4.77 20.94 -33.01
N LEU A 277 -4.33 21.93 -32.19
CA LEU A 277 -3.23 22.94 -32.09
C LEU A 277 -3.00 23.15 -30.55
N THR A 278 -1.95 23.73 -29.95
CA THR A 278 -1.00 24.82 -30.27
C THR A 278 0.36 24.63 -29.55
N PRO A 279 1.50 25.13 -30.07
CA PRO A 279 2.76 25.24 -29.32
C PRO A 279 3.02 26.67 -28.76
N GLN A 280 3.87 26.79 -27.74
CA GLN A 280 4.54 28.04 -27.35
C GLN A 280 6.03 27.75 -27.06
N GLU A 281 6.90 28.71 -27.37
CA GLU A 281 8.32 28.44 -27.65
C GLU A 281 9.25 28.34 -26.42
N SER A 282 10.44 27.79 -26.65
CA SER A 282 11.64 27.96 -25.81
C SER A 282 12.89 27.80 -26.69
N PRO A 283 13.79 28.80 -26.76
CA PRO A 283 14.92 28.79 -27.71
C PRO A 283 16.11 27.95 -27.23
N GLN A 284 16.80 27.31 -28.18
CA GLN A 284 18.12 26.68 -27.97
C GLN A 284 19.25 27.71 -28.11
N VAL A 285 20.38 27.48 -27.43
CA VAL A 285 21.69 28.03 -27.79
C VAL A 285 22.73 26.89 -27.71
N THR A 286 23.74 26.95 -28.58
CA THR A 286 24.63 25.84 -28.96
C THR A 286 25.84 25.62 -28.04
N LEU A 287 26.37 24.39 -28.08
CA LEU A 287 27.70 24.00 -27.56
C LEU A 287 28.81 24.45 -28.52
N GLN A 288 29.98 24.87 -28.00
CA GLN A 288 31.23 24.74 -28.75
C GLN A 288 32.50 24.72 -27.87
N GLU A 289 33.29 23.64 -28.04
CA GLU A 289 34.75 23.47 -27.98
C GLU A 289 35.60 23.87 -26.74
N SER A 290 36.68 23.10 -26.55
CA SER A 290 37.79 23.31 -25.60
C SER A 290 39.12 23.24 -26.35
N PRO A 291 40.21 23.82 -25.81
CA PRO A 291 41.38 22.97 -25.54
C PRO A 291 42.16 23.34 -24.24
N GLN A 292 43.20 22.55 -23.94
CA GLN A 292 43.97 22.54 -22.68
C GLN A 292 45.18 23.50 -22.67
N VAL A 293 45.57 24.02 -21.49
CA VAL A 293 46.98 24.29 -21.10
C VAL A 293 47.18 24.13 -19.57
N THR A 294 48.32 23.55 -19.17
CA THR A 294 49.01 23.58 -17.85
C THR A 294 50.53 23.68 -18.13
N PRO A 295 51.47 23.99 -17.19
CA PRO A 295 51.39 23.98 -15.70
C PRO A 295 52.06 25.21 -15.01
N GLN A 296 52.23 25.20 -13.67
CA GLN A 296 53.52 25.42 -12.95
C GLN A 296 53.40 25.26 -11.40
N GLU A 297 54.51 25.42 -10.66
CA GLU A 297 54.76 24.87 -9.30
C GLU A 297 54.75 25.88 -8.12
N SER A 298 54.90 25.33 -6.91
CA SER A 298 54.96 25.94 -5.56
C SER A 298 56.22 26.80 -5.28
N PRO A 299 56.30 27.55 -4.14
CA PRO A 299 56.81 26.94 -2.89
C PRO A 299 56.15 27.45 -1.57
N GLN A 300 56.67 26.98 -0.42
CA GLN A 300 56.17 27.20 0.96
C GLN A 300 56.76 28.45 1.65
N VAL A 301 56.23 28.84 2.83
CA VAL A 301 56.99 29.06 4.10
C VAL A 301 56.05 29.41 5.29
N THR A 302 56.42 28.99 6.51
CA THR A 302 55.82 29.37 7.83
C THR A 302 56.96 29.78 8.77
N PRO A 303 56.80 30.69 9.77
CA PRO A 303 56.24 30.38 11.11
C PRO A 303 55.46 31.60 11.73
N GLN A 304 55.24 31.86 13.05
CA GLN A 304 55.65 31.22 14.33
C GLN A 304 54.70 31.53 15.54
N VAL A 305 54.62 30.55 16.45
CA VAL A 305 54.28 30.50 17.90
C VAL A 305 54.13 31.80 18.74
N THR A 306 53.14 31.82 19.66
CA THR A 306 53.28 32.30 21.07
C THR A 306 52.29 31.56 22.00
N PRO A 307 52.66 31.10 23.21
CA PRO A 307 51.76 30.40 24.15
C PRO A 307 51.14 31.32 25.23
N GLN A 308 50.02 30.89 25.84
CA GLN A 308 49.52 31.48 27.10
C GLN A 308 50.11 30.74 28.31
N VAL A 309 50.45 31.50 29.37
CA VAL A 309 50.89 31.00 30.67
C VAL A 309 49.99 31.62 31.75
N THR A 310 49.47 30.79 32.65
CA THR A 310 48.63 31.21 33.78
C THR A 310 49.42 31.19 35.08
N PRO A 311 49.48 32.32 35.81
CA PRO A 311 49.73 32.33 37.24
C PRO A 311 48.47 32.77 38.02
N GLN A 312 48.14 32.04 39.07
CA GLN A 312 47.39 32.61 40.21
C GLN A 312 48.26 32.47 41.45
N LEU A 313 48.27 33.52 42.27
CA LEU A 313 49.03 33.62 43.51
C LEU A 313 48.13 33.32 44.71
N THR A 314 48.75 32.81 45.77
CA THR A 314 48.36 33.04 47.16
C THR A 314 48.89 34.39 47.62
#